data_AF-A0A8T5MTQ3-F1
#
_entry.id   AF-A0A8T5MTQ3-F1
#
_cell.length_a   1.000
_cell.length_b   1.000
_cell.length_c   1.000
_cell.angle_alpha   90.00
_cell.angle_beta   90.00
_cell.angle_gamma   90.00
#
_symmetry.space_group_name_H-M   'P 1'
#
loop_
_entity.id
_entity.type
_entity.pdbx_description
1 polymer ?
#
loop_
_entity_poly.entity_id
_entity_poly.type
_entity_poly.pdbx_seq_one_letter_code
_entity_poly.pdbx_strand_id
1 'polypeptide(L)' 'MKMQKPRGTHDFLPSEMAKRRFIENIMRQTVENWGYQEIQTPTFENLKLFTLRSGETI' A
#
# COMPACT_ATOMS: atom_id res chain seq x y z
N MET A 1 -5.02 3.18 -30.64
CA MET A 1 -5.43 3.70 -29.32
C MET A 1 -4.20 3.70 -28.41
N LYS A 2 -3.77 4.87 -27.91
CA LYS A 2 -2.61 4.94 -27.01
C LYS A 2 -3.11 4.60 -25.61
N MET A 3 -2.65 3.49 -25.02
CA MET A 3 -3.00 3.18 -23.64
C MET A 3 -2.46 4.27 -22.72
N GLN A 4 -3.33 4.83 -21.89
CA GLN A 4 -2.99 5.81 -20.88
C GLN A 4 -3.31 5.22 -19.51
N LYS A 5 -2.46 5.51 -18.54
CA LYS A 5 -2.72 5.15 -17.15
C LYS A 5 -3.95 5.89 -16.61
N PRO A 6 -4.73 5.27 -15.71
CA PRO A 6 -5.84 5.94 -15.06
C PRO A 6 -5.38 7.24 -14.38
N ARG A 7 -6.25 8.26 -14.40
CA ARG A 7 -5.96 9.52 -13.72
C ARG A 7 -5.76 9.26 -12.22
N GLY A 8 -4.71 9.84 -11.65
CA GLY A 8 -4.36 9.67 -10.23
C GLY A 8 -3.40 8.50 -9.94
N THR A 9 -2.98 7.72 -10.95
CA THR A 9 -1.98 6.66 -10.75
C THR A 9 -0.58 7.08 -11.22
N HIS A 10 0.44 6.47 -10.62
CA HIS A 10 1.84 6.72 -10.94
C HIS A 10 2.59 5.40 -11.09
N ASP A 11 3.36 5.27 -12.17
CA ASP A 11 4.29 4.17 -12.35
C ASP A 11 5.60 4.56 -11.69
N PHE A 12 6.06 3.76 -10.73
CA PHE A 12 7.38 3.95 -10.13
C PHE A 12 8.41 3.21 -10.98
N LEU A 13 9.34 3.96 -11.55
CA LEU A 13 10.42 3.41 -12.36
C LEU A 13 11.47 2.70 -11.48
N PRO A 14 12.39 1.91 -12.04
CA PRO A 14 13.31 1.10 -11.24
C PRO A 14 14.09 1.86 -10.17
N SER A 15 14.54 3.09 -10.46
CA SER A 15 15.27 3.93 -9.49
C SER A 15 14.40 4.42 -8.34
N GLU A 16 13.11 4.67 -8.58
CA GLU A 16 12.15 5.07 -7.56
C GLU A 16 11.73 3.88 -6.70
N MET A 17 11.52 2.72 -7.32
CA MET A 17 11.25 1.47 -6.62
C MET A 17 12.42 1.08 -5.72
N ALA A 18 13.67 1.25 -6.16
CA ALA A 18 14.84 0.98 -5.32
C ALA A 18 14.84 1.84 -4.04
N LYS A 19 14.53 3.14 -4.16
CA LYS A 19 14.41 4.05 -3.00
C LYS A 19 13.24 3.67 -2.10
N ARG A 20 12.08 3.32 -2.67
CA ARG A 20 10.91 2.86 -1.91
C ARG A 20 11.22 1.62 -1.09
N ARG A 21 11.82 0.59 -1.73
CA ARG A 21 12.20 -0.66 -1.07
C ARG A 21 13.20 -0.43 0.06
N PHE A 22 14.14 0.50 -0.11
CA PHE A 22 15.07 0.87 0.97
C PHE A 22 14.33 1.37 2.22
N ILE A 23 13.37 2.28 2.06
CA ILE A 23 12.58 2.80 3.18
C ILE A 23 11.65 1.73 3.77
N GLU A 24 10.96 0.96 2.94
CA GLU A 24 10.10 -0.15 3.38
C GLU A 24 10.86 -1.18 4.22
N ASN A 25 12.10 -1.50 3.84
CA ASN A 25 12.95 -2.43 4.59
C ASN A 25 13.33 -1.89 5.97
N ILE A 26 13.64 -0.59 6.08
CA ILE A 26 13.93 0.03 7.38
C ILE A 26 12.70 -0.03 8.29
N MET A 27 11.52 0.29 7.75
CA MET A 27 10.26 0.22 8.51
C MET A 27 9.99 -1.21 9.00
N ARG A 28 10.16 -2.20 8.11
CA ARG A 28 9.98 -3.62 8.41
C ARG A 28 10.92 -4.10 9.52
N GLN A 29 12.22 -3.85 9.37
CA GLN A 29 13.22 -4.21 10.38
C GLN A 29 12.92 -3.55 11.73
N THR A 30 12.45 -2.30 11.71
CA THR A 30 12.09 -1.59 12.94
C THR A 30 10.96 -2.30 13.68
N VAL A 31 9.87 -2.68 13.00
CA VAL A 31 8.75 -3.35 13.67
C VAL A 31 9.08 -4.79 14.07
N GLU A 32 9.89 -5.49 13.29
CA GLU A 32 10.39 -6.85 13.62
C GLU A 32 11.23 -6.84 14.90
N ASN A 33 12.07 -5.82 15.11
CA ASN A 33 12.85 -5.65 16.35
C ASN A 33 11.98 -5.46 17.60
N TRP A 34 10.71 -5.08 17.43
CA TRP A 34 9.73 -4.97 18.51
C TRP A 34 8.85 -6.21 18.66
N GLY A 35 9.15 -7.30 17.93
CA GLY A 35 8.43 -8.58 18.02
C GLY A 35 7.12 -8.63 17.24
N TYR A 36 6.83 -7.64 16.40
CA TYR A 36 5.68 -7.68 15.50
C TYR A 36 5.94 -8.62 14.32
N GLN A 37 4.89 -9.29 13.85
CA GLN A 37 4.92 -10.16 12.69
C GLN A 37 4.02 -9.60 11.59
N GLU A 38 4.44 -9.77 10.34
CA GLU A 38 3.65 -9.37 9.17
C GLU A 38 2.43 -10.27 9.01
N ILE A 39 1.29 -9.65 8.72
CA ILE A 39 0.13 -10.31 8.14
C ILE A 39 -0.20 -9.64 6.80
N GLN A 40 -0.69 -10.41 5.84
CA GLN A 40 -1.11 -9.90 4.55
C GLN A 40 -2.60 -10.20 4.33
N THR A 41 -3.38 -9.17 4.05
CA THR A 41 -4.79 -9.29 3.71
C THR A 41 -4.99 -9.22 2.20
N PRO A 42 -6.14 -9.65 1.66
CA PRO A 42 -6.50 -9.39 0.27
C PRO A 42 -6.54 -7.89 -0.05
N THR A 43 -6.26 -7.54 -1.30
CA THR A 43 -6.31 -6.13 -1.78
C THR A 43 -7.74 -5.57 -1.83
N PHE A 44 -8.74 -6.43 -1.91
CA PHE A 44 -10.15 -6.07 -1.95
C PHE A 44 -10.88 -6.65 -0.74
N GLU A 45 -11.91 -5.97 -0.28
CA GLU A 45 -12.74 -6.36 0.87
C GLU A 45 -14.21 -6.02 0.63
N ASN A 46 -15.10 -6.53 1.47
CA ASN A 46 -16.52 -6.19 1.39
C ASN A 46 -16.74 -4.69 1.66
N LEU A 47 -17.56 -4.01 0.84
CA LEU A 47 -17.87 -2.58 0.99
C LEU A 47 -18.37 -2.21 2.40
N LYS A 48 -19.10 -3.11 3.07
CA LYS A 48 -19.58 -2.91 4.44
C LYS A 48 -18.43 -2.66 5.43
N LEU A 49 -17.25 -3.24 5.20
CA LEU A 49 -16.08 -3.06 6.05
C LEU A 49 -15.55 -1.62 5.98
N PHE A 50 -15.51 -1.03 4.79
CA PHE A 50 -15.01 0.35 4.59
C PHE A 50 -16.00 1.40 5.10
N THR A 51 -17.29 1.22 4.82
CA THR A 51 -18.35 2.13 5.28
C THR A 51 -18.45 2.20 6.80
N LEU A 52 -18.21 1.10 7.51
CA LEU A 52 -18.20 1.08 8.97
C LEU A 52 -17.03 1.88 9.58
N ARG A 53 -15.87 1.91 8.91
CA ARG A 53 -14.64 2.52 9.46
C ARG A 53 -14.42 3.98 9.06
N SER A 54 -14.99 4.42 7.93
CA SER A 54 -14.75 5.75 7.36
C SER A 54 -15.80 6.81 7.74
N GLY A 55 -16.88 6.43 8.44
CA GLY A 55 -18.04 7.30 8.67
C GLY A 55 -18.94 7.43 7.43
N GLU A 56 -20.07 8.14 7.54
CA GLU A 56 -21.11 8.22 6.48
C GLU A 56 -20.69 8.88 5.17
N THR A 57 -19.46 9.39 5.08
CA THR A 57 -18.91 10.03 3.87
C THR A 57 -17.84 9.17 3.22
N ILE A 58 -18.25 8.35 2.26
CA ILE A 58 -17.43 7.86 1.14
C ILE A 58 -18.02 8.43 -0.15
#